data_AF-A0AAJ7U019-F1
#
_entry.id   AF-A0AAJ7U019-F1
#
_cell.length_a   1.000
_cell.length_b   1.000
_cell.length_c   1.000
_cell.angle_alpha   90.00
_cell.angle_beta   90.00
_cell.angle_gamma   90.00
#
_symmetry.space_group_name_H-M   'P 1'
#
loop_
_entity.id
_entity.type
_entity.pdbx_description
1 polymer ?
#
loop_
_entity_poly.entity_id
_entity_poly.type
_entity_poly.pdbx_seq_one_letter_code
_entity_poly.pdbx_strand_id
1 'polypeptide(L)'
;MNGHRSSSRKGKVETAVSSLIEVFHRYAGEDGDDLSLSVTELRSLIRHELPTMSQHCQSQQAMDNLMRSLDANGDGTIDFSEYMTFLNKFTILIDDFYIRSLLRNQAISLKASTAIEEALYGLVEAFHKHAGSSGDPFKLNKQEFKNLLQTEMPTLHECLKTKRQLKDFISALDQNGDGEVDFGEFMSLVGRFARALNHTVSKSPSSHRTSL
;
A
#
# COMPACT_ATOMS: atom_id res chain seq x y z
N MET A 1 3.58 -35.33 14.99
CA MET A 1 3.34 -34.30 16.02
C MET A 1 3.08 -32.99 15.29
N ASN A 2 2.02 -32.30 15.68
CA ASN A 2 1.27 -31.30 14.89
C ASN A 2 2.11 -30.09 14.45
N GLY A 3 2.23 -29.89 13.13
CA GLY A 3 2.59 -28.61 12.55
C GLY A 3 1.34 -27.73 12.46
N HIS A 4 1.08 -26.93 13.50
CA HIS A 4 0.16 -25.80 13.39
C HIS A 4 0.77 -24.77 12.43
N ARG A 5 0.47 -24.88 11.12
CA ARG A 5 0.39 -23.69 10.28
C ARG A 5 -0.93 -23.01 10.65
N SER A 6 -0.89 -22.14 11.63
CA SER A 6 -1.97 -21.18 11.87
C SER A 6 -2.03 -20.29 10.64
N SER A 7 -2.92 -20.60 9.69
CA SER A 7 -3.28 -19.65 8.64
C SER A 7 -4.06 -18.53 9.33
N SER A 8 -3.33 -17.55 9.87
CA SER A 8 -3.93 -16.33 10.40
C SER A 8 -4.72 -15.71 9.24
N ARG A 9 -6.01 -15.46 9.45
CA ARG A 9 -6.88 -14.84 8.45
C ARG A 9 -6.38 -13.40 8.26
N LYS A 10 -5.62 -13.16 7.18
CA LYS A 10 -5.13 -11.82 6.83
C LYS A 10 -6.33 -10.88 6.62
N GLY A 11 -6.23 -9.66 7.14
CA GLY A 11 -7.23 -8.61 6.88
C GLY A 11 -7.10 -8.04 5.46
N LYS A 12 -8.05 -7.18 5.02
CA LYS A 12 -7.99 -6.62 3.65
C LYS A 12 -6.74 -5.79 3.43
N VAL A 13 -6.34 -4.98 4.43
CA VAL A 13 -5.13 -4.14 4.34
C VAL A 13 -3.87 -4.99 4.24
N GLU A 14 -3.75 -6.06 5.04
CA GLU A 14 -2.61 -6.99 4.92
C GLU A 14 -2.56 -7.74 3.59
N THR A 15 -3.73 -8.08 3.06
CA THR A 15 -3.85 -8.74 1.76
C THR A 15 -3.43 -7.78 0.65
N ALA A 16 -3.93 -6.54 0.66
CA ALA A 16 -3.52 -5.48 -0.24
C ALA A 16 -2.01 -5.25 -0.21
N VAL A 17 -1.41 -5.09 0.98
CA VAL A 17 0.05 -4.90 1.12
C VAL A 17 0.83 -6.10 0.58
N SER A 18 0.35 -7.33 0.83
CA SER A 18 0.99 -8.53 0.27
C SER A 18 0.96 -8.50 -1.26
N SER A 19 -0.18 -8.14 -1.86
CA SER A 19 -0.31 -8.01 -3.32
C SER A 19 0.58 -6.92 -3.91
N LEU A 20 0.73 -5.77 -3.25
CA LEU A 20 1.64 -4.70 -3.71
C LEU A 20 3.11 -5.18 -3.71
N ILE A 21 3.53 -5.90 -2.68
CA ILE A 21 4.87 -6.50 -2.60
C ILE A 21 5.06 -7.56 -3.69
N GLU A 22 4.10 -8.46 -3.85
CA GLU A 22 4.16 -9.54 -4.85
C GLU A 22 4.22 -9.00 -6.27
N VAL A 23 3.48 -7.92 -6.57
CA VAL A 23 3.53 -7.29 -7.88
C VAL A 23 4.90 -6.64 -8.10
N PHE A 24 5.44 -5.89 -7.12
CA PHE A 24 6.77 -5.31 -7.25
C PHE A 24 7.82 -6.37 -7.65
N HIS A 25 7.91 -7.47 -6.88
CA HIS A 25 8.86 -8.56 -7.13
C HIS A 25 8.58 -9.38 -8.39
N ARG A 26 7.37 -9.28 -8.96
CA ARG A 26 7.06 -9.95 -10.22
C ARG A 26 7.71 -9.23 -11.40
N TYR A 27 7.77 -7.90 -11.34
CA TYR A 27 8.32 -7.07 -12.41
C TYR A 27 9.80 -6.73 -12.16
N ALA A 28 10.25 -6.66 -10.91
CA ALA A 28 11.65 -6.51 -10.58
C ALA A 28 12.42 -7.81 -10.89
N GLY A 29 13.57 -7.70 -11.54
CA GLY A 29 14.47 -8.81 -11.81
C GLY A 29 14.29 -9.49 -13.16
N GLU A 30 13.52 -8.91 -14.08
CA GLU A 30 13.53 -9.31 -15.49
C GLU A 30 14.90 -9.02 -16.14
N ASP A 31 15.58 -7.97 -15.68
CA ASP A 31 16.93 -7.58 -16.12
C ASP A 31 18.07 -8.06 -15.20
N GLY A 32 17.75 -8.75 -14.11
CA GLY A 32 18.70 -9.38 -13.19
C GLY A 32 18.88 -8.69 -11.83
N ASP A 33 18.29 -7.51 -11.61
CA ASP A 33 18.17 -6.88 -10.28
C ASP A 33 16.76 -7.09 -9.70
N ASP A 34 16.64 -7.94 -8.68
CA ASP A 34 15.35 -8.24 -8.03
C ASP A 34 14.98 -7.24 -6.90
N LEU A 35 15.81 -6.23 -6.66
CA LEU A 35 15.61 -5.25 -5.59
C LEU A 35 15.04 -3.91 -6.07
N SER A 36 15.13 -3.63 -7.37
CA SER A 36 14.68 -2.38 -7.97
C SER A 36 13.99 -2.62 -9.33
N LEU A 37 13.23 -1.64 -9.78
CA LEU A 37 12.62 -1.64 -11.11
C LEU A 37 13.41 -0.74 -12.04
N SER A 38 13.84 -1.27 -13.18
CA SER A 38 14.36 -0.41 -14.25
C SER A 38 13.23 0.35 -14.96
N VAL A 39 13.59 1.32 -15.80
CA VAL A 39 12.62 2.10 -16.60
C VAL A 39 11.70 1.19 -17.44
N THR A 40 12.25 0.08 -17.94
CA THR A 40 11.52 -0.88 -18.79
C THR A 40 10.53 -1.69 -17.95
N GLU A 41 10.97 -2.19 -16.79
CA GLU A 41 10.14 -2.95 -15.86
C GLU A 41 9.02 -2.09 -15.28
N LEU A 42 9.33 -0.86 -14.84
CA LEU A 42 8.32 0.10 -14.38
C LEU A 42 7.28 0.39 -15.48
N ARG A 43 7.72 0.55 -16.74
CA ARG A 43 6.81 0.75 -17.87
C ARG A 43 5.88 -0.44 -18.08
N SER A 44 6.41 -1.66 -17.97
CA SER A 44 5.63 -2.89 -18.04
C SER A 44 4.61 -2.95 -16.90
N LEU A 45 5.04 -2.68 -15.67
CA LEU A 45 4.17 -2.65 -14.49
C LEU A 45 3.03 -1.65 -14.66
N ILE A 46 3.31 -0.40 -15.05
CA ILE A 46 2.26 0.63 -15.23
C ILE A 46 1.25 0.21 -16.31
N ARG A 47 1.74 -0.38 -17.40
CA ARG A 47 0.86 -0.80 -18.51
C ARG A 47 -0.09 -1.91 -18.10
N HIS A 48 0.36 -2.87 -17.30
CA HIS A 48 -0.39 -4.08 -16.98
C HIS A 48 -1.16 -3.99 -15.66
N GLU A 49 -0.63 -3.27 -14.68
CA GLU A 49 -1.17 -3.20 -13.31
C GLU A 49 -1.80 -1.85 -12.99
N LEU A 50 -1.60 -0.82 -13.82
CA LEU A 50 -2.22 0.50 -13.66
C LEU A 50 -2.81 0.99 -14.99
N PRO A 51 -3.71 0.22 -15.64
CA PRO A 51 -4.28 0.56 -16.94
C PRO A 51 -4.99 1.92 -16.94
N THR A 52 -5.62 2.29 -15.81
CA THR A 52 -6.23 3.61 -15.62
C THR A 52 -5.22 4.77 -15.71
N MET A 53 -3.97 4.56 -15.30
CA MET A 53 -2.89 5.56 -15.40
C MET A 53 -2.08 5.43 -16.69
N SER A 54 -2.08 4.25 -17.31
CA SER A 54 -1.23 3.92 -18.47
C SER A 54 -1.40 4.89 -19.64
N GLN A 55 -2.57 5.52 -19.78
CA GLN A 55 -2.87 6.52 -20.80
C GLN A 55 -1.96 7.76 -20.71
N HIS A 56 -1.48 8.09 -19.52
CA HIS A 56 -0.63 9.26 -19.27
C HIS A 56 0.87 8.96 -19.34
N CYS A 57 1.26 7.68 -19.41
CA CYS A 57 2.65 7.23 -19.35
C CYS A 57 3.11 6.52 -20.64
N GLN A 58 2.55 6.89 -21.79
CA GLN A 58 2.80 6.20 -23.07
C GLN A 58 4.08 6.65 -23.79
N SER A 59 4.54 7.88 -23.59
CA SER A 59 5.71 8.43 -24.27
C SER A 59 6.98 8.22 -23.45
N GLN A 60 8.13 8.12 -24.13
CA GLN A 60 9.43 8.05 -23.46
C GLN A 60 9.64 9.25 -22.52
N GLN A 61 9.30 10.46 -22.97
CA GLN A 61 9.43 11.67 -22.15
C GLN A 61 8.58 11.63 -20.87
N ALA A 62 7.35 11.10 -20.94
CA ALA A 62 6.50 10.95 -19.76
C ALA A 62 7.12 9.96 -18.77
N MET A 63 7.66 8.84 -19.26
CA MET A 63 8.36 7.86 -18.44
C MET A 63 9.65 8.41 -17.83
N ASP A 64 10.43 9.19 -18.58
CA ASP A 64 11.67 9.80 -18.07
C ASP A 64 11.36 10.84 -16.98
N ASN A 65 10.28 11.61 -17.15
CA ASN A 65 9.81 12.54 -16.13
C ASN A 65 9.31 11.80 -14.89
N LEU A 66 8.58 10.71 -15.07
CA LEU A 66 8.09 9.88 -13.98
C LEU A 66 9.27 9.28 -13.20
N MET A 67 10.24 8.66 -13.89
CA MET A 67 11.45 8.14 -13.27
C MET A 67 12.17 9.21 -12.46
N ARG A 68 12.44 10.38 -13.06
CA ARG A 68 13.04 11.52 -12.33
C ARG A 68 12.24 12.00 -11.11
N SER A 69 10.93 11.75 -11.08
CA SER A 69 10.08 12.12 -9.95
C SER A 69 10.02 11.08 -8.84
N LEU A 70 10.38 9.83 -9.15
CA LEU A 70 10.31 8.68 -8.26
C LEU A 70 11.69 8.28 -7.74
N ASP A 71 12.71 8.29 -8.60
CA ASP A 71 14.12 8.05 -8.32
C ASP A 71 14.66 9.21 -7.47
N ALA A 72 14.46 9.08 -6.16
CA ALA A 72 14.80 10.09 -5.17
C ALA A 72 16.29 10.03 -4.80
N ASN A 73 16.91 8.86 -4.93
CA ASN A 73 18.31 8.66 -4.60
C ASN A 73 19.26 8.94 -5.81
N GLY A 74 18.72 8.99 -7.03
CA GLY A 74 19.44 9.29 -8.27
C GLY A 74 20.25 8.12 -8.83
N ASP A 75 19.92 6.87 -8.48
CA ASP A 75 20.63 5.66 -8.93
C ASP A 75 20.17 5.14 -10.31
N GLY A 76 19.08 5.70 -10.84
CA GLY A 76 18.53 5.37 -12.16
C GLY A 76 17.56 4.19 -12.16
N THR A 77 17.25 3.60 -11.01
CA THR A 77 16.21 2.58 -10.85
C THR A 77 15.19 3.01 -9.79
N ILE A 78 14.10 2.26 -9.63
CA ILE A 78 13.08 2.52 -8.60
C ILE A 78 13.13 1.42 -7.56
N ASP A 79 13.59 1.74 -6.36
CA ASP A 79 13.58 0.78 -5.25
C ASP A 79 12.16 0.59 -4.67
N PHE A 80 12.01 -0.40 -3.78
CA PHE A 80 10.71 -0.66 -3.16
C PHE A 80 10.15 0.53 -2.35
N SER A 81 11.02 1.34 -1.75
CA SER A 81 10.61 2.53 -0.98
C SER A 81 10.06 3.64 -1.88
N GLU A 82 10.69 3.85 -3.03
CA GLU A 82 10.28 4.80 -4.06
C GLU A 82 8.98 4.34 -4.73
N TYR A 83 8.87 3.04 -5.04
CA TYR A 83 7.64 2.41 -5.50
C TYR A 83 6.47 2.62 -4.53
N MET A 84 6.66 2.37 -3.22
CA MET A 84 5.61 2.61 -2.23
C MET A 84 5.26 4.10 -2.11
N THR A 85 6.23 4.99 -2.30
CA THR A 85 5.97 6.44 -2.29
C THR A 85 5.11 6.87 -3.49
N PHE A 86 5.37 6.30 -4.67
CA PHE A 86 4.54 6.48 -5.85
C PHE A 86 3.10 6.02 -5.59
N LEU A 87 2.92 4.79 -5.10
CA LEU A 87 1.60 4.24 -4.82
C LEU A 87 0.86 5.06 -3.77
N ASN A 88 1.53 5.47 -2.69
CA ASN A 88 0.93 6.31 -1.65
C ASN A 88 0.34 7.61 -2.22
N LYS A 89 1.09 8.32 -3.07
CA LYS A 89 0.60 9.54 -3.74
C LYS A 89 -0.63 9.24 -4.59
N PHE A 90 -0.61 8.14 -5.34
CA PHE A 90 -1.73 7.76 -6.19
C PHE A 90 -2.96 7.34 -5.37
N THR A 91 -2.80 6.61 -4.27
CA THR A 91 -3.91 6.22 -3.39
C THR A 91 -4.57 7.44 -2.74
N ILE A 92 -3.79 8.46 -2.36
CA ILE A 92 -4.35 9.73 -1.83
C ILE A 92 -5.23 10.42 -2.89
N LEU A 93 -4.87 10.35 -4.19
CA LEU A 93 -5.73 10.88 -5.25
C LEU A 93 -7.02 10.06 -5.44
N ILE A 94 -6.93 8.74 -5.31
CA ILE A 94 -8.10 7.86 -5.32
C ILE A 94 -9.03 8.18 -4.15
N ASP A 95 -8.46 8.44 -2.97
CA ASP A 95 -9.19 8.81 -1.75
C ASP A 95 -9.97 10.14 -1.92
N ASP A 96 -9.31 11.19 -2.43
CA ASP A 96 -9.99 12.46 -2.73
C ASP A 96 -11.15 12.26 -3.73
N PHE A 97 -10.93 11.45 -4.79
CA PHE A 97 -12.00 11.12 -5.72
C PHE A 97 -13.16 10.34 -5.06
N TYR A 98 -12.82 9.38 -4.18
CA TYR A 98 -13.76 8.59 -3.41
C TYR A 98 -14.63 9.50 -2.51
N ILE A 99 -14.01 10.37 -1.71
CA ILE A 99 -14.70 11.33 -0.84
C ILE A 99 -15.59 12.27 -1.65
N ARG A 100 -15.09 12.85 -2.75
CA ARG A 100 -15.90 13.71 -3.64
C ARG A 100 -17.11 12.98 -4.24
N SER A 101 -17.00 11.68 -4.46
CA SER A 101 -18.09 10.87 -5.00
C SER A 101 -19.13 10.55 -3.92
N LEU A 102 -18.68 10.24 -2.70
CA LEU A 102 -19.54 10.10 -1.52
C LEU A 102 -20.35 11.37 -1.26
N LEU A 103 -19.70 12.53 -1.22
CA LEU A 103 -20.35 13.82 -0.99
C LEU A 103 -21.38 14.18 -2.07
N ARG A 104 -21.22 13.65 -3.28
CA ARG A 104 -22.16 13.85 -4.40
C ARG A 104 -23.27 12.80 -4.47
N ASN A 105 -23.33 11.85 -3.55
CA ASN A 105 -24.26 10.70 -3.58
C ASN A 105 -24.23 9.97 -4.95
N GLN A 106 -23.05 9.88 -5.57
CA GLN A 106 -22.88 9.18 -6.84
C GLN A 106 -22.41 7.76 -6.60
N ALA A 107 -22.91 6.82 -7.41
CA ALA A 107 -22.39 5.46 -7.41
C ALA A 107 -20.92 5.48 -7.83
N ILE A 108 -20.04 5.03 -6.93
CA ILE A 108 -18.62 4.90 -7.20
C ILE A 108 -18.45 3.70 -8.13
N SER A 109 -18.25 3.96 -9.41
CA SER A 109 -17.92 2.92 -10.39
C SER A 109 -16.43 3.02 -10.73
N LEU A 110 -15.59 2.57 -9.80
CA LEU A 110 -14.17 2.38 -10.04
C LEU A 110 -13.98 0.92 -10.44
N LYS A 111 -13.74 0.68 -11.73
CA LYS A 111 -13.45 -0.67 -12.23
C LYS A 111 -11.99 -1.00 -11.91
N ALA A 112 -11.75 -1.56 -10.73
CA ALA A 112 -10.50 -2.26 -10.45
C ALA A 112 -10.43 -3.48 -11.37
N SER A 113 -9.33 -3.63 -12.11
CA SER A 113 -9.15 -4.78 -13.01
C SER A 113 -7.83 -5.51 -12.80
N THR A 114 -7.01 -5.02 -11.89
CA THR A 114 -5.64 -5.46 -11.66
C THR A 114 -5.36 -5.59 -10.17
N ALA A 115 -4.32 -6.34 -9.82
CA ALA A 115 -3.98 -6.58 -8.42
C ALA A 115 -3.59 -5.30 -7.67
N ILE A 116 -2.85 -4.38 -8.33
CA ILE A 116 -2.54 -3.08 -7.73
C ILE A 116 -3.82 -2.28 -7.54
N GLU A 117 -4.64 -2.10 -8.58
CA GLU A 117 -5.86 -1.29 -8.46
C GLU A 117 -6.77 -1.85 -7.35
N GLU A 118 -7.02 -3.16 -7.32
CA GLU A 118 -7.80 -3.81 -6.25
C GLU A 118 -7.21 -3.58 -4.86
N ALA A 119 -5.88 -3.67 -4.73
CA ALA A 119 -5.21 -3.38 -3.47
C ALA A 119 -5.40 -1.92 -3.03
N LEU A 120 -5.19 -0.95 -3.93
CA LEU A 120 -5.32 0.47 -3.61
C LEU A 120 -6.76 0.85 -3.25
N TYR A 121 -7.75 0.35 -4.00
CA TYR A 121 -9.16 0.56 -3.64
C TYR A 121 -9.53 -0.14 -2.34
N GLY A 122 -8.99 -1.33 -2.09
CA GLY A 122 -9.16 -2.05 -0.85
C GLY A 122 -8.64 -1.28 0.36
N LEU A 123 -7.53 -0.54 0.21
CA LEU A 123 -7.00 0.35 1.26
C LEU A 123 -7.96 1.52 1.56
N VAL A 124 -8.46 2.18 0.52
CA VAL A 124 -9.43 3.29 0.65
C VAL A 124 -10.73 2.81 1.28
N GLU A 125 -11.29 1.69 0.80
CA GLU A 125 -12.51 1.10 1.34
C GLU A 125 -12.33 0.67 2.81
N ALA A 126 -11.19 0.04 3.14
CA ALA A 126 -10.90 -0.39 4.50
C ALA A 126 -10.81 0.80 5.47
N PHE A 127 -10.22 1.92 5.05
CA PHE A 127 -10.15 3.13 5.86
C PHE A 127 -11.54 3.72 6.10
N HIS A 128 -12.28 4.04 5.03
CA HIS A 128 -13.59 4.71 5.13
C HIS A 128 -14.68 3.83 5.74
N LYS A 129 -14.54 2.52 5.70
CA LYS A 129 -15.44 1.58 6.41
C LYS A 129 -15.34 1.74 7.93
N HIS A 130 -14.19 2.16 8.46
CA HIS A 130 -13.97 2.32 9.90
C HIS A 130 -14.01 3.77 10.36
N ALA A 131 -13.80 4.73 9.45
CA ALA A 131 -13.91 6.16 9.74
C ALA A 131 -15.37 6.60 9.92
N GLY A 132 -15.58 7.70 10.64
CA GLY A 132 -16.85 8.40 10.69
C GLY A 132 -17.99 7.70 11.44
N SER A 133 -17.67 6.72 12.30
CA SER A 133 -18.65 6.20 13.26
C SER A 133 -18.92 7.24 14.37
N SER A 134 -17.95 8.10 14.67
CA SER A 134 -18.09 9.26 15.53
C SER A 134 -16.94 10.26 15.32
N GLY A 135 -17.22 11.57 15.34
CA GLY A 135 -16.20 12.60 15.14
C GLY A 135 -16.12 13.04 13.68
N ASP A 136 -14.90 13.26 13.17
CA ASP A 136 -14.68 13.62 11.77
C ASP A 136 -15.01 12.41 10.86
N PRO A 137 -15.89 12.56 9.84
CA PRO A 137 -16.28 11.47 8.95
C PRO A 137 -15.15 10.93 8.06
N PHE A 138 -14.02 11.64 7.94
CA PHE A 138 -12.91 11.29 7.04
C PHE A 138 -11.61 10.99 7.79
N LYS A 139 -11.67 10.86 9.12
CA LYS A 139 -10.53 10.49 9.96
C LYS A 139 -10.90 9.32 10.86
N LEU A 140 -9.87 8.67 11.38
CA LEU A 140 -10.03 7.62 12.38
C LEU A 140 -9.69 8.19 13.74
N ASN A 141 -10.67 8.23 14.63
CA ASN A 141 -10.37 8.43 16.05
C ASN A 141 -9.67 7.18 16.62
N LYS A 142 -9.18 7.28 17.86
CA LYS A 142 -8.45 6.20 18.53
C LYS A 142 -9.19 4.85 18.56
N GLN A 143 -10.51 4.86 18.74
CA GLN A 143 -11.30 3.63 18.82
C GLN A 143 -11.54 3.03 17.43
N GLU A 144 -11.82 3.86 16.44
CA GLU A 144 -11.97 3.47 15.04
C GLU A 144 -10.67 2.88 14.48
N PHE A 145 -9.53 3.55 14.73
CA PHE A 145 -8.22 3.05 14.34
C PHE A 145 -7.90 1.70 15.00
N LYS A 146 -8.24 1.53 16.28
CA LYS A 146 -8.09 0.24 16.96
C LYS A 146 -8.93 -0.86 16.29
N ASN A 147 -10.17 -0.55 15.92
CA ASN A 147 -11.04 -1.50 15.24
C ASN A 147 -10.47 -1.88 13.86
N LEU A 148 -9.98 -0.89 13.10
CA LEU A 148 -9.31 -1.13 11.81
C LEU A 148 -8.12 -2.07 11.97
N LEU A 149 -7.26 -1.86 12.97
CA LEU A 149 -6.13 -2.77 13.21
C LEU A 149 -6.60 -4.19 13.51
N GLN A 150 -7.67 -4.35 14.29
CA GLN A 150 -8.19 -5.66 14.65
C GLN A 150 -8.75 -6.44 13.47
N THR A 151 -9.43 -5.75 12.55
CA THR A 151 -10.14 -6.39 11.43
C THR A 151 -9.28 -6.49 10.18
N GLU A 152 -8.51 -5.43 9.87
CA GLU A 152 -7.81 -5.28 8.61
C GLU A 152 -6.30 -5.52 8.71
N MET A 153 -5.71 -5.41 9.91
CA MET A 153 -4.27 -5.64 10.16
C MET A 153 -3.97 -6.51 11.40
N PRO A 154 -4.54 -7.74 11.49
CA PRO A 154 -4.43 -8.57 12.69
C PRO A 154 -3.00 -8.91 13.11
N THR A 155 -2.06 -9.03 12.16
CA THR A 155 -0.63 -9.28 12.45
C THR A 155 -0.01 -8.07 13.17
N LEU A 156 -0.31 -6.85 12.72
CA LEU A 156 0.15 -5.64 13.39
C LEU A 156 -0.57 -5.44 14.73
N HIS A 157 -1.86 -5.79 14.82
CA HIS A 157 -2.60 -5.75 16.07
C HIS A 157 -1.96 -6.62 17.15
N GLU A 158 -1.50 -7.82 16.78
CA GLU A 158 -0.78 -8.71 17.70
C GLU A 158 0.57 -8.13 18.17
N CYS A 159 1.19 -7.22 17.42
CA CYS A 159 2.38 -6.49 17.88
C CYS A 159 2.06 -5.35 18.85
N LEU A 160 0.83 -4.82 18.82
CA LEU A 160 0.38 -3.64 19.58
C LEU A 160 -0.57 -4.02 20.75
N LYS A 161 -0.19 -5.02 21.55
CA LYS A 161 -1.09 -5.62 22.57
C LYS A 161 -1.49 -4.67 23.70
N THR A 162 -0.60 -3.73 24.09
CA THR A 162 -0.87 -2.86 25.23
C THR A 162 -1.48 -1.53 24.80
N LYS A 163 -2.34 -0.96 25.66
CA LYS A 163 -2.91 0.39 25.46
C LYS A 163 -1.82 1.47 25.30
N ARG A 164 -0.65 1.28 25.94
CA ARG A 164 0.50 2.19 25.85
C ARG A 164 1.13 2.13 24.47
N GLN A 165 1.51 0.93 24.00
CA GLN A 165 2.05 0.75 22.65
C GLN A 165 1.12 1.29 21.57
N LEU A 166 -0.19 1.01 21.67
CA LEU A 166 -1.16 1.54 20.73
C LEU A 166 -1.22 3.08 20.76
N LYS A 167 -1.20 3.69 21.95
CA LYS A 167 -1.21 5.15 22.08
C LYS A 167 0.05 5.76 21.47
N ASP A 168 1.22 5.25 21.84
CA ASP A 168 2.52 5.75 21.35
C ASP A 168 2.62 5.58 19.83
N PHE A 169 2.05 4.50 19.29
CA PHE A 169 1.99 4.24 17.87
C PHE A 169 1.09 5.23 17.13
N ILE A 170 -0.12 5.50 17.63
CA ILE A 170 -1.01 6.52 17.06
C ILE A 170 -0.34 7.89 17.10
N SER A 171 0.27 8.26 18.23
CA SER A 171 1.01 9.52 18.35
C SER A 171 2.23 9.62 17.41
N ALA A 172 2.76 8.50 16.93
CA ALA A 172 3.83 8.48 15.93
C ALA A 172 3.32 8.49 14.47
N LEU A 173 2.01 8.38 14.27
CA LEU A 173 1.32 8.51 12.98
C LEU A 173 0.70 9.90 12.81
N ASP A 174 0.13 10.44 13.89
CA ASP A 174 -0.46 11.78 14.00
C ASP A 174 0.62 12.87 13.80
N GLN A 175 0.87 13.20 12.54
CA GLN A 175 1.88 14.15 12.09
C GLN A 175 1.37 15.58 12.23
N ASN A 176 0.06 15.79 12.08
CA ASN A 176 -0.55 17.11 12.13
C ASN A 176 -0.90 17.55 13.58
N GLY A 177 -0.90 16.62 14.54
CA GLY A 177 -1.12 16.85 15.96
C GLY A 177 -2.59 17.04 16.36
N ASP A 178 -3.54 16.59 15.54
CA ASP A 178 -4.98 16.74 15.79
C ASP A 178 -5.57 15.64 16.67
N GLY A 179 -4.80 14.58 16.95
CA GLY A 179 -5.21 13.46 17.81
C GLY A 179 -6.05 12.40 17.10
N GLU A 180 -6.28 12.53 15.81
CA GLU A 180 -6.93 11.56 14.93
C GLU A 180 -5.90 11.01 13.91
N VAL A 181 -6.32 10.06 13.06
CA VAL A 181 -5.49 9.55 11.98
C VAL A 181 -6.20 9.84 10.66
N ASP A 182 -5.64 10.73 9.85
CA ASP A 182 -6.12 11.00 8.50
C ASP A 182 -5.65 9.94 7.48
N PHE A 183 -6.16 10.03 6.25
CA PHE A 183 -5.83 9.03 5.22
C PHE A 183 -4.34 9.04 4.83
N GLY A 184 -3.69 10.21 4.82
CA GLY A 184 -2.26 10.32 4.53
C GLY A 184 -1.40 9.66 5.62
N GLU A 185 -1.77 9.85 6.88
CA GLU A 185 -1.14 9.22 8.04
C GLU A 185 -1.35 7.71 8.05
N PHE A 186 -2.54 7.24 7.66
CA PHE A 186 -2.80 5.82 7.41
C PHE A 186 -1.93 5.26 6.27
N MET A 187 -1.77 5.96 5.15
CA MET A 187 -0.89 5.50 4.07
C MET A 187 0.60 5.49 4.46
N SER A 188 1.01 6.38 5.38
CA SER A 188 2.34 6.32 6.00
C SER A 188 2.53 5.02 6.80
N LEU A 189 1.52 4.63 7.58
CA LEU A 189 1.49 3.32 8.26
C LEU A 189 1.61 2.16 7.28
N VAL A 190 0.77 2.14 6.24
CA VAL A 190 0.78 1.10 5.20
C VAL A 190 2.16 0.98 4.56
N GLY A 191 2.78 2.11 4.22
CA GLY A 191 4.13 2.15 3.66
C GLY A 191 5.21 1.61 4.63
N ARG A 192 5.12 1.91 5.93
CA ARG A 192 6.05 1.37 6.95
C ARG A 192 5.87 -0.15 7.08
N PHE A 193 4.62 -0.62 7.10
CA PHE A 193 4.30 -2.03 7.20
C PHE A 193 4.76 -2.81 5.96
N ALA A 194 4.52 -2.28 4.76
CA ALA A 194 4.96 -2.86 3.51
C ALA A 194 6.48 -3.03 3.46
N ARG A 195 7.26 -2.00 3.87
CA ARG A 195 8.73 -2.07 3.92
C ARG A 195 9.23 -3.14 4.89
N ALA A 196 8.60 -3.26 6.07
CA ALA A 196 8.96 -4.27 7.06
C ALA A 196 8.71 -5.70 6.53
N LEU A 197 7.59 -5.92 5.83
CA LEU A 197 7.29 -7.19 5.18
C LEU A 197 8.23 -7.48 4.02
N ASN A 198 8.48 -6.49 3.16
CA ASN A 198 9.37 -6.62 2.00
C ASN A 198 10.78 -7.07 2.41
N HIS A 199 11.36 -6.42 3.43
CA HIS A 199 12.67 -6.80 3.96
C HIS A 199 12.70 -8.24 4.52
N THR A 200 11.57 -8.78 4.96
CA THR A 200 11.46 -10.19 5.41
C THR A 200 11.42 -11.17 4.22
N VAL A 201 10.79 -10.76 3.12
CA VAL A 201 10.74 -11.53 1.86
C VAL A 201 12.13 -11.61 1.24
N SER A 202 12.83 -10.47 1.08
CA SER A 202 14.18 -10.43 0.48
C SER A 202 15.26 -11.17 1.28
N LYS A 203 15.05 -11.43 2.57
CA LYS A 203 15.98 -12.21 3.42
C LYS A 203 15.69 -13.72 3.46
N SER A 204 14.57 -14.16 2.89
CA SER A 204 14.26 -15.58 2.82
C SER A 204 15.07 -16.21 1.68
N PRO A 205 15.98 -17.17 1.93
CA PRO A 205 16.71 -17.82 0.85
C PRO A 205 15.71 -18.50 -0.08
N SER A 206 15.72 -18.09 -1.35
CA SER A 206 14.88 -18.60 -2.42
C SER A 206 14.97 -20.13 -2.51
N SER A 207 14.07 -20.83 -1.82
CA SER A 207 13.83 -22.24 -2.08
C SER A 207 12.90 -22.32 -3.29
N HIS A 208 13.36 -23.02 -4.33
CA HIS A 208 12.60 -23.45 -5.51
C HIS A 208 12.50 -22.43 -6.66
N ARG A 209 13.65 -22.12 -7.28
CA ARG A 209 13.69 -22.03 -8.74
C ARG A 209 14.07 -23.43 -9.25
N THR A 210 13.07 -24.31 -9.40
CA THR A 210 13.27 -25.59 -10.09
C THR A 210 13.50 -25.28 -11.56
N SER A 211 14.74 -25.48 -11.99
CA SER A 211 15.07 -25.75 -13.37
C SER A 211 14.24 -26.93 -13.86
N LEU A 212 13.59 -26.79 -15.01
CA LEU A 212 13.49 -27.77 -16.09
C LEU A 212 12.92 -27.09 -17.34
#